data_AF-A0A2S9DR80-F1
#
_entry.id   AF-A0A2S9DR80-F1
#
_cell.length_a   1.000
_cell.length_b   1.000
_cell.length_c   1.000
_cell.angle_alpha   90.00
_cell.angle_beta   90.00
_cell.angle_gamma   90.00
#
_symmetry.space_group_name_H-M   'P 1'
#
loop_
_entity.id
_entity.type
_entity.pdbx_description
1 polymer ?
#
loop_
_entity_poly.entity_id
_entity_poly.type
_entity_poly.pdbx_seq_one_letter_code
_entity_poly.pdbx_strand_id
1 'polypeptide(L)'
;MNFGMRIWGATGNLQLDENSFTVRVVYSALVTSSVGSVARNIYIPIPEVAIATHVGVCLPNEPWRFSQDPRNSQFDVQVMNGGVTVWFANRNMPEGKKGFSTQRLLVFRYR
;
A
#
# COMPACT_ATOMS: atom_id res chain seq x y z
N MET A 1 7.63 16.98 11.56
CA MET A 1 7.69 17.88 10.38
C MET A 1 6.54 17.51 9.46
N ASN A 2 5.71 18.47 9.06
CA ASN A 2 4.71 18.25 8.01
C ASN A 2 5.43 18.43 6.66
N PHE A 3 5.40 17.39 5.82
CA PHE A 3 5.92 17.43 4.45
C PHE A 3 4.74 17.33 3.49
N GLY A 4 4.67 18.18 2.46
CA GLY A 4 3.52 18.19 1.57
C GLY A 4 3.54 19.29 0.52
N MET A 5 2.63 19.16 -0.46
CA MET A 5 2.39 20.18 -1.47
C MET A 5 1.52 21.28 -0.87
N ARG A 6 2.08 22.47 -0.76
CA ARG A 6 1.33 23.70 -0.52
C ARG A 6 1.37 24.54 -1.77
N ILE A 7 0.24 25.14 -2.13
CA ILE A 7 0.13 26.04 -3.27
C ILE A 7 -0.45 27.36 -2.76
N TRP A 8 0.24 28.45 -3.08
CA TRP A 8 -0.16 29.80 -2.73
C TRP A 8 -0.66 30.52 -3.97
N GLY A 9 -1.72 31.30 -3.81
CA GLY A 9 -2.24 32.16 -4.87
C GLY A 9 -1.37 33.38 -5.08
N ALA A 10 -1.66 34.15 -6.14
CA ALA A 10 -0.92 35.37 -6.49
C ALA A 10 -0.92 36.46 -5.39
N THR A 11 -1.89 36.41 -4.48
CA THR A 11 -2.01 37.31 -3.32
C THR A 11 -1.28 36.79 -2.07
N GLY A 12 -0.58 35.66 -2.16
CA GLY A 12 0.12 35.02 -1.03
C GLY A 12 -0.77 34.16 -0.13
N ASN A 13 -2.07 34.07 -0.41
CA ASN A 13 -2.99 33.22 0.35
C ASN A 13 -2.76 31.74 0.04
N LEU A 14 -2.79 30.88 1.07
CA LEU A 14 -2.73 29.43 0.92
C LEU A 14 -4.01 28.92 0.23
N GLN A 15 -3.86 28.25 -0.91
CA GLN A 15 -4.97 27.74 -1.73
C GLN A 15 -5.08 26.21 -1.65
N LEU A 16 -3.96 25.51 -1.58
CA LEU A 16 -3.92 24.07 -1.38
C LEU A 16 -2.90 23.73 -0.31
N ASP A 17 -3.26 22.78 0.53
CA ASP A 17 -2.43 22.24 1.61
C ASP A 17 -2.70 20.75 1.79
N GLU A 18 -2.06 20.18 2.81
CA GLU A 18 -2.22 18.78 3.18
C GLU A 18 -3.66 18.43 3.62
N ASN A 19 -4.51 19.45 3.79
CA ASN A 19 -5.91 19.36 4.17
C ASN A 19 -6.93 19.52 3.05
N SER A 20 -6.48 19.86 1.86
CA SER A 20 -7.37 20.15 0.74
C SER A 20 -7.89 18.88 0.05
N PHE A 21 -7.25 17.73 0.26
CA PHE A 21 -7.61 16.46 -0.37
C PHE A 21 -8.31 15.50 0.60
N THR A 22 -9.40 14.89 0.13
CA THR A 22 -10.13 13.83 0.85
C THR A 22 -9.31 12.57 1.03
N VAL A 23 -8.49 12.21 0.03
CA VAL A 23 -7.62 11.04 0.04
C VAL A 23 -6.22 11.44 -0.41
N ARG A 24 -5.19 10.95 0.27
CA ARG A 24 -3.78 11.18 -0.10
C ARG A 24 -2.94 9.93 0.14
N VAL A 25 -1.93 9.70 -0.69
CA VAL A 25 -0.90 8.67 -0.45
C VAL A 25 0.04 9.17 0.64
N VAL A 26 0.19 8.39 1.72
CA VAL A 26 1.11 8.69 2.84
C VAL A 26 2.32 7.76 2.87
N TYR A 27 2.26 6.62 2.16
CA TYR A 27 3.37 5.69 2.02
C TYR A 27 3.34 5.01 0.66
N SER A 28 4.50 4.84 0.06
CA SER A 28 4.68 4.16 -1.22
C SER A 28 6.00 3.39 -1.23
N ALA A 29 5.95 2.07 -1.44
CA ALA A 29 7.14 1.23 -1.51
C ALA A 29 6.92 0.02 -2.43
N LEU A 30 8.02 -0.58 -2.90
CA LEU A 30 7.97 -1.87 -3.58
C LEU A 30 8.03 -2.99 -2.54
N VAL A 31 7.16 -3.99 -2.70
CA VAL A 31 7.10 -5.19 -1.87
C VAL A 31 7.24 -6.41 -2.78
N THR A 32 8.18 -7.29 -2.46
CA THR A 32 8.51 -8.45 -3.29
C THR A 32 8.26 -9.74 -2.52
N SER A 33 7.53 -10.66 -3.16
CA SER A 33 7.43 -12.06 -2.75
C SER A 33 8.23 -12.92 -3.73
N SER A 34 9.30 -13.54 -3.25
CA SER A 34 10.18 -14.39 -4.07
C SER A 34 9.73 -15.86 -4.05
N VAL A 35 9.99 -16.54 -5.17
CA VAL A 35 9.79 -18.00 -5.27
C VAL A 35 10.68 -18.69 -4.22
N GLY A 36 10.10 -19.61 -3.46
CA GLY A 36 10.80 -20.34 -2.39
C GLY A 36 10.76 -19.68 -1.01
N SER A 37 10.30 -18.43 -0.89
CA SER A 37 10.07 -17.82 0.43
C SER A 37 8.98 -18.59 1.18
N VAL A 38 9.25 -18.96 2.44
CA VAL A 38 8.26 -19.61 3.32
C VAL A 38 7.24 -18.61 3.85
N ALA A 39 7.67 -17.35 4.02
CA ALA A 39 6.83 -16.28 4.56
C ALA A 39 5.56 -16.08 3.71
N ARG A 40 4.41 -15.97 4.39
CA ARG A 40 3.10 -15.69 3.76
C ARG A 40 2.74 -14.20 3.81
N ASN A 41 3.46 -13.45 4.63
CA ASN A 41 3.26 -12.02 4.80
C ASN A 41 4.56 -11.32 5.19
N ILE A 42 4.50 -9.99 5.18
CA ILE A 42 5.49 -9.11 5.76
C ILE A 42 4.78 -7.96 6.45
N TYR A 43 5.25 -7.60 7.65
CA TYR A 43 4.81 -6.41 8.34
C TYR A 43 5.71 -5.23 7.98
N ILE A 44 5.10 -4.10 7.65
CA ILE A 44 5.79 -2.86 7.28
C ILE A 44 5.35 -1.79 8.30
N PRO A 45 6.28 -1.32 9.17
CA PRO A 45 5.97 -0.29 10.14
C PRO A 45 5.81 1.06 9.43
N ILE A 46 4.68 1.71 9.65
CA ILE A 46 4.37 3.04 9.11
C ILE A 46 3.74 3.84 10.25
N PRO A 47 4.49 4.77 10.86
CA PRO A 47 3.98 5.59 11.95
C PRO A 47 2.67 6.29 11.56
N GLU A 48 1.80 6.52 12.55
CA GLU A 48 0.53 7.24 12.41
C GLU A 48 -0.55 6.55 11.54
N VAL A 49 -0.25 5.39 10.94
CA VAL A 49 -1.27 4.57 10.28
C VAL A 49 -2.23 4.00 11.33
N ALA A 50 -3.53 4.11 11.06
CA ALA A 50 -4.59 3.62 11.90
C ALA A 50 -5.73 3.06 11.06
N ILE A 51 -6.40 2.03 11.57
CA ILE A 51 -7.47 1.31 10.85
C ILE A 51 -8.63 2.27 10.47
N ALA A 52 -8.95 3.22 11.35
CA ALA A 52 -10.07 4.13 11.18
C ALA A 52 -9.87 5.23 10.11
N THR A 53 -8.64 5.46 9.64
CA THR A 53 -8.30 6.61 8.78
C THR A 53 -7.43 6.25 7.58
N HIS A 54 -7.02 4.99 7.46
CA HIS A 54 -6.12 4.54 6.41
C HIS A 54 -6.62 3.30 5.68
N VAL A 55 -6.26 3.21 4.40
CA VAL A 55 -6.49 2.04 3.56
C VAL A 55 -5.20 1.76 2.79
N GLY A 56 -4.91 0.48 2.54
CA GLY A 56 -3.75 0.05 1.77
C GLY A 56 -4.15 -0.76 0.56
N VAL A 57 -3.37 -0.69 -0.50
CA VAL A 57 -3.51 -1.54 -1.69
C VAL A 57 -2.13 -1.86 -2.26
N CYS A 58 -1.98 -3.08 -2.79
CA CYS A 58 -0.83 -3.43 -3.61
C CYS A 58 -1.23 -3.39 -5.09
N LEU A 59 -0.46 -2.71 -5.91
CA LEU A 59 -0.64 -2.66 -7.36
C LEU A 59 0.44 -3.52 -8.03
N PRO A 60 0.06 -4.44 -8.95
CA PRO A 60 1.05 -5.16 -9.76
C PRO A 60 2.02 -4.19 -10.45
N ASN A 61 3.32 -4.48 -10.36
CA ASN A 61 4.39 -3.65 -10.95
C ASN A 61 5.22 -4.45 -11.99
N GLU A 62 4.68 -5.56 -12.48
CA GLU A 62 5.30 -6.42 -13.49
C GLU A 62 4.34 -6.62 -14.67
N PRO A 63 4.85 -6.87 -15.89
CA PRO A 63 4.01 -7.13 -17.06
C PRO A 63 3.10 -8.35 -16.84
N TRP A 64 1.85 -8.22 -17.29
CA TRP A 64 0.93 -9.34 -17.31
C TRP A 64 1.39 -10.40 -18.30
N ARG A 65 1.38 -11.67 -17.89
CA ARG A 65 1.79 -12.80 -18.74
C ARG A 65 0.59 -13.61 -19.23
N PHE A 66 0.23 -14.67 -18.52
CA PHE A 66 -0.89 -15.55 -18.84
C PHE A 66 -1.84 -15.67 -17.64
N SER A 67 -3.14 -15.91 -17.90
CA SER A 67 -4.22 -15.78 -16.90
C SER A 67 -3.96 -16.46 -15.54
N GLN A 68 -3.26 -17.61 -15.52
CA GLN A 68 -3.04 -18.40 -14.30
C GLN A 68 -1.63 -18.25 -13.68
N ASP A 69 -0.81 -17.28 -14.11
CA ASP A 69 0.51 -17.05 -13.51
C ASP A 69 0.35 -16.56 -12.06
N PRO A 70 0.98 -17.21 -11.05
CA PRO A 70 1.00 -16.71 -9.67
C PRO A 70 1.51 -15.27 -9.53
N ARG A 71 2.33 -14.78 -10.47
CA ARG A 71 2.80 -13.39 -10.53
C ARG A 71 1.67 -12.37 -10.70
N ASN A 72 0.56 -12.78 -11.32
CA ASN A 72 -0.61 -11.94 -11.56
C ASN A 72 -1.52 -11.79 -10.32
N SER A 73 -1.24 -12.50 -9.23
CA SER A 73 -2.06 -12.44 -8.02
C SER A 73 -1.77 -11.14 -7.26
N GLN A 74 -2.80 -10.32 -7.02
CA GLN A 74 -2.68 -9.12 -6.19
C GLN A 74 -2.41 -9.50 -4.73
N PHE A 75 -1.50 -8.80 -4.06
CA PHE A 75 -1.28 -8.97 -2.62
C PHE A 75 -2.38 -8.29 -1.81
N ASP A 76 -2.78 -8.92 -0.71
CA ASP A 76 -3.76 -8.36 0.22
C ASP A 76 -3.07 -7.48 1.25
N VAL A 77 -3.65 -6.32 1.56
CA VAL A 77 -3.08 -5.36 2.50
C VAL A 77 -4.01 -5.23 3.70
N GLN A 78 -3.55 -5.70 4.85
CA GLN A 78 -4.22 -5.51 6.12
C GLN A 78 -3.65 -4.28 6.83
N VAL A 79 -4.47 -3.24 6.96
CA VAL A 79 -4.14 -2.07 7.76
C VAL A 79 -4.21 -2.41 9.25
N MET A 80 -3.22 -1.97 10.00
CA MET A 80 -3.13 -2.11 11.46
C MET A 80 -2.71 -0.78 12.09
N ASN A 81 -2.90 -0.62 13.40
CA ASN A 81 -2.36 0.55 14.08
C ASN A 81 -0.82 0.48 14.09
N GLY A 82 -0.17 1.50 13.54
CA GLY A 82 1.29 1.61 13.42
C GLY A 82 1.90 0.99 12.16
N GLY A 83 1.10 0.49 11.21
CA GLY A 83 1.63 -0.06 9.97
C GLY A 83 0.65 -0.89 9.14
N VAL A 84 1.19 -1.68 8.22
CA VAL A 84 0.40 -2.59 7.38
C VAL A 84 1.06 -3.97 7.31
N THR A 85 0.24 -5.01 7.28
CA THR A 85 0.68 -6.36 6.94
C THR A 85 0.31 -6.63 5.49
N VAL A 86 1.30 -6.91 4.65
CA VAL A 86 1.09 -7.31 3.25
C VAL A 86 1.12 -8.84 3.19
N TRP A 87 0.03 -9.43 2.73
CA TRP A 87 -0.16 -10.86 2.58
C TRP A 87 0.05 -11.28 1.12
N PHE A 88 0.93 -12.25 0.91
CA PHE A 88 1.24 -12.80 -0.41
C PHE A 88 0.27 -13.92 -0.82
N ALA A 89 -0.69 -14.23 0.02
CA ALA A 89 -1.77 -15.18 -0.23
C ALA A 89 -3.04 -14.68 0.45
N ASN A 90 -4.17 -15.32 0.16
CA ASN A 90 -5.40 -15.04 0.88
C ASN A 90 -5.20 -15.30 2.39
N ARG A 91 -5.32 -14.25 3.20
CA ARG A 91 -5.10 -14.29 4.66
C ARG A 91 -6.03 -15.24 5.40
N ASN A 92 -7.20 -15.54 4.83
CA ASN A 92 -8.20 -16.44 5.42
C ASN A 92 -8.04 -17.90 4.95
N MET A 93 -7.03 -18.19 4.11
CA MET A 93 -6.76 -19.53 3.58
C MET A 93 -5.32 -19.94 3.91
N PRO A 94 -5.09 -20.66 5.02
CA PRO A 94 -3.74 -21.05 5.48
C PRO A 94 -2.95 -21.85 4.45
N GLU A 95 -3.62 -22.73 3.70
CA GLU A 95 -3.02 -23.57 2.65
C GLU A 95 -3.19 -22.98 1.24
N GLY A 96 -3.70 -21.75 1.13
CA GLY A 96 -3.91 -21.08 -0.15
C GLY A 96 -2.59 -20.84 -0.90
N LYS A 97 -2.67 -20.84 -2.24
CA LYS A 97 -1.55 -20.51 -3.13
C LYS A 97 -1.01 -19.11 -2.84
N LYS A 98 0.31 -18.97 -2.92
CA LYS A 98 1.01 -17.69 -2.82
C LYS A 98 1.21 -17.07 -4.20
N GLY A 99 1.09 -15.75 -4.25
CA GLY A 99 1.58 -14.93 -5.35
C GLY A 99 3.08 -14.67 -5.21
N PHE A 100 3.76 -14.55 -6.35
CA PHE A 100 5.21 -14.31 -6.41
C PHE A 100 5.48 -13.20 -7.40
N SER A 101 5.57 -11.96 -6.96
CA SER A 101 5.87 -10.80 -7.81
C SER A 101 6.36 -9.63 -6.97
N THR A 102 6.84 -8.60 -7.64
CA THR A 102 7.03 -7.28 -7.06
C THR A 102 5.80 -6.41 -7.29
N GLN A 103 5.26 -5.82 -6.23
CA GLN A 103 4.08 -4.93 -6.27
C GLN A 103 4.37 -3.61 -5.58
N ARG A 104 3.71 -2.55 -6.04
CA ARG A 104 3.73 -1.23 -5.39
C ARG A 104 2.69 -1.21 -4.27
N LEU A 105 3.14 -1.22 -3.02
CA LEU A 105 2.28 -0.90 -1.89
C LEU A 105 2.03 0.61 -1.87
N LEU A 106 0.76 1.00 -1.83
CA LEU A 106 0.31 2.35 -1.53
C LEU A 106 -0.52 2.31 -0.25
N VAL A 107 -0.22 3.19 0.70
CA VAL A 107 -1.08 3.44 1.86
C VAL A 107 -1.63 4.84 1.74
N PHE A 108 -2.95 4.93 1.84
CA PHE A 108 -3.70 6.17 1.74
C PHE A 108 -4.20 6.56 3.13
N ARG A 109 -4.27 7.86 3.36
CA ARG A 109 -5.03 8.46 4.45
C ARG A 109 -6.27 9.10 3.86
N TYR A 110 -7.42 8.87 4.49
CA TYR A 110 -8.70 9.48 4.15
C TYR A 110 -9.28 10.27 5.34
N ARG A 111 -10.28 11.11 5.03
CA ARG A 111 -11.02 11.95 5.98
C ARG A 111 -12.49 11.54 5.98
#